data_AF-A0A429VBH3-F1
#
_entry.id   AF-A0A429VBH3-F1
#
_cell.length_a   1.000
_cell.length_b   1.000
_cell.length_c   1.000
_cell.angle_alpha   90.00
_cell.angle_beta   90.00
_cell.angle_gamma   90.00
#
_symmetry.space_group_name_H-M   'P 1'
#
loop_
_entity.id
_entity.type
_entity.pdbx_description
1 polymer ?
#
loop_
_entity_poly.entity_id
_entity_poly.type
_entity_poly.pdbx_seq_one_letter_code
_entity_poly.pdbx_strand_id
1 'polypeptide(L)'
;MGALQLGQIVHGRRLIIVVDGWEGAGRRELLKALCAGLDPTHVRAHSLEETGWGRHGHWLAPFWSKLGRAGETSLFLHSWHEQAAHARVANLLTSKQWSRAADEINEFENTQAEHGAKIVKLFLHVTAPVQRERLQARASDPWQRWRLRDEELRGLDARDAWQAAWSTLLGETDTRWAPWTIIDANDAQTALVTGLKAVREAMTKAIPVEPPADKDNVVVLNRTA
;
A
#
# COMPACT_ATOMS: atom_id res chain seq x y z
N MET A 1 -12.52 -11.43 4.08
CA MET A 1 -11.84 -10.26 4.68
C MET A 1 -12.77 -9.53 5.63
N GLY A 2 -14.03 -9.23 5.27
CA GLY A 2 -15.01 -8.59 6.17
C GLY A 2 -15.10 -9.14 7.60
N ALA A 3 -15.10 -10.47 7.80
CA ALA A 3 -15.09 -11.05 9.15
C ALA A 3 -13.85 -10.67 10.00
N LEU A 4 -12.68 -10.56 9.37
CA LEU A 4 -11.46 -10.11 10.06
C LEU A 4 -11.50 -8.60 10.33
N GLN A 5 -12.15 -7.83 9.44
CA GLN A 5 -12.32 -6.39 9.66
C GLN A 5 -13.28 -6.08 10.81
N LEU A 6 -14.28 -6.93 11.08
CA LEU A 6 -15.09 -6.80 12.29
C LEU A 6 -14.21 -6.85 13.55
N GLY A 7 -13.28 -7.81 13.63
CA GLY A 7 -12.29 -7.87 14.71
C GLY A 7 -11.42 -6.61 14.77
N GLN A 8 -11.01 -6.08 13.61
CA GLN A 8 -10.23 -4.84 13.52
C GLN A 8 -10.99 -3.66 14.13
N ILE A 9 -12.25 -3.48 13.73
CA ILE A 9 -13.12 -2.38 14.16
C ILE A 9 -13.36 -2.47 15.66
N VAL A 10 -13.78 -3.63 16.14
CA VAL A 10 -14.15 -3.87 17.53
C VAL A 10 -12.95 -3.68 18.46
N HIS A 11 -11.78 -4.21 18.09
CA HIS A 11 -10.57 -4.13 18.90
C HIS A 11 -9.72 -2.88 18.62
N GLY A 12 -10.25 -1.94 17.83
CA GLY A 12 -9.58 -0.67 17.53
C GLY A 12 -8.23 -0.82 16.81
N ARG A 13 -7.97 -1.93 16.12
CA ARG A 13 -6.69 -2.17 15.43
C ARG A 13 -6.61 -1.32 14.17
N ARG A 14 -5.43 -0.71 13.94
CA ARG A 14 -5.16 0.07 12.73
C ARG A 14 -4.53 -0.85 11.68
N LEU A 15 -4.93 -0.72 10.43
CA LEU A 15 -4.32 -1.46 9.31
C LEU A 15 -3.83 -0.47 8.26
N ILE A 16 -2.57 -0.61 7.86
CA ILE A 16 -1.96 0.19 6.80
C ILE A 16 -1.51 -0.78 5.72
N ILE A 17 -2.03 -0.61 4.50
CA ILE A 17 -1.69 -1.46 3.36
C ILE A 17 -1.04 -0.58 2.29
N VAL A 18 0.16 -0.95 1.90
CA VAL A 18 0.93 -0.31 0.82
C VAL A 18 0.94 -1.24 -0.38
N VAL A 19 0.52 -0.72 -1.54
CA VAL A 19 0.51 -1.45 -2.81
C VAL A 19 1.43 -0.76 -3.81
N ASP A 20 2.71 -1.12 -3.77
CA ASP A 20 3.73 -0.66 -4.69
C ASP A 20 4.10 -1.75 -5.71
N GLY A 21 4.97 -1.41 -6.65
CA GLY A 21 5.32 -2.30 -7.76
C GLY A 21 5.46 -1.54 -9.07
N TRP A 22 5.77 -2.28 -10.13
CA TRP A 22 5.94 -1.70 -11.46
C TRP A 22 4.63 -1.16 -12.03
N GLU A 23 4.75 -0.21 -12.95
CA GLU A 23 3.61 0.20 -13.74
C GLU A 23 3.08 -0.95 -14.61
N GLY A 24 1.77 -1.06 -14.73
CA GLY A 24 1.11 -2.19 -15.39
C GLY A 24 1.11 -3.50 -14.57
N ALA A 25 1.61 -3.51 -13.33
CA ALA A 25 1.66 -4.74 -12.52
C ALA A 25 0.29 -5.16 -11.91
N GLY A 26 -0.78 -4.38 -12.07
CA GLY A 26 -2.10 -4.71 -11.50
C GLY A 26 -2.36 -4.13 -10.10
N ARG A 27 -1.57 -3.13 -9.68
CA ARG A 27 -1.69 -2.49 -8.35
C ARG A 27 -3.07 -1.89 -8.09
N ARG A 28 -3.63 -1.22 -9.09
CA ARG A 28 -4.97 -0.60 -9.01
C ARG A 28 -6.07 -1.65 -8.92
N GLU A 29 -5.93 -2.76 -9.63
CA GLU A 29 -6.85 -3.89 -9.61
C GLU A 29 -6.83 -4.57 -8.24
N LEU A 30 -5.65 -4.77 -7.64
CA LEU A 30 -5.52 -5.27 -6.27
C LEU A 30 -6.14 -4.32 -5.25
N LEU A 31 -5.86 -3.02 -5.35
CA LEU A 31 -6.48 -1.99 -4.49
C LEU A 31 -8.02 -2.04 -4.58
N LYS A 32 -8.58 -2.13 -5.79
CA LYS A 32 -10.04 -2.26 -5.99
C LYS A 32 -10.61 -3.50 -5.32
N ALA A 33 -9.94 -4.65 -5.46
CA ALA A 33 -10.39 -5.89 -4.84
C ALA A 33 -10.31 -5.84 -3.31
N LEU A 34 -9.27 -5.20 -2.76
CA LEU A 34 -9.14 -4.95 -1.33
C LEU A 34 -10.29 -4.08 -0.82
N CYS A 35 -10.58 -2.95 -1.48
CA CYS A 35 -11.71 -2.10 -1.15
C CYS A 35 -13.04 -2.85 -1.24
N ALA A 36 -13.25 -3.68 -2.26
CA ALA A 36 -14.48 -4.44 -2.45
C ALA A 36 -14.71 -5.51 -1.38
N GLY A 37 -13.63 -6.03 -0.77
CA GLY A 37 -13.71 -7.07 0.27
C GLY A 37 -13.82 -6.55 1.70
N LEU A 38 -13.84 -5.23 1.89
CA LEU A 38 -13.85 -4.55 3.18
C LEU A 38 -15.07 -3.59 3.27
N ASP A 39 -15.55 -3.35 4.49
CA ASP A 39 -16.56 -2.36 4.81
C ASP A 39 -16.05 -0.96 4.44
N PRO A 40 -16.70 -0.27 3.49
CA PRO A 40 -16.25 1.02 2.99
C PRO A 40 -16.31 2.14 4.03
N THR A 41 -17.05 1.98 5.13
CA THR A 41 -17.12 2.98 6.20
C THR A 41 -15.85 3.00 7.06
N HIS A 42 -15.05 1.94 7.01
CA HIS A 42 -13.82 1.76 7.78
C HIS A 42 -12.57 1.63 6.90
N VAL A 43 -12.67 1.93 5.60
CA VAL A 43 -11.55 1.90 4.66
C VAL A 43 -11.41 3.23 3.94
N ARG A 44 -10.18 3.72 3.85
CA ARG A 44 -9.83 4.85 2.97
C ARG A 44 -8.70 4.45 2.03
N ALA A 45 -8.95 4.60 0.74
CA ALA A 45 -7.93 4.46 -0.29
C ALA A 45 -7.38 5.82 -0.69
N HIS A 46 -6.05 5.89 -0.77
CA HIS A 46 -5.29 7.07 -1.12
C HIS A 46 -4.45 6.76 -2.35
N SER A 47 -4.49 7.68 -3.32
CA SER A 47 -3.62 7.71 -4.49
C SER A 47 -2.95 9.08 -4.44
N LEU A 48 -1.67 9.14 -4.10
CA LEU A 48 -0.96 10.41 -3.98
C LEU A 48 -0.19 10.69 -5.26
N GLU A 49 -0.32 11.92 -5.75
CA GLU A 49 0.50 12.41 -6.86
C GLU A 49 1.90 12.79 -6.35
N GLU A 50 2.85 12.94 -7.26
CA GLU A 50 4.18 13.43 -6.94
C GLU A 50 4.10 14.84 -6.33
N THR A 51 4.80 15.07 -5.21
CA THR A 51 4.74 16.35 -4.50
C THR A 51 5.99 17.24 -4.68
N GLY A 52 6.96 16.80 -5.48
CA GLY A 52 8.26 17.48 -5.65
C GLY A 52 9.02 17.50 -4.33
N TRP A 53 9.83 16.46 -4.08
CA TRP A 53 10.47 16.15 -2.79
C TRP A 53 10.71 17.34 -1.85
N GLY A 54 9.98 17.38 -0.74
CA GLY A 54 10.21 18.36 0.34
C GLY A 54 9.77 19.81 0.03
N ARG A 55 9.18 20.09 -1.14
CA ARG A 55 8.77 21.45 -1.56
C ARG A 55 7.78 22.12 -0.60
N HIS A 56 7.00 21.33 0.13
CA HIS A 56 5.94 21.81 1.03
C HIS A 56 6.17 21.42 2.51
N GLY A 57 7.42 21.14 2.90
CA GLY A 57 7.78 20.70 4.25
C GLY A 57 8.33 19.28 4.28
N HIS A 58 8.20 18.58 5.41
CA HIS A 58 8.67 17.19 5.50
C HIS A 58 7.94 16.31 4.46
N TRP A 59 8.68 15.56 3.65
CA TRP A 59 8.13 14.83 2.50
C TRP A 59 7.17 13.70 2.91
N LEU A 60 7.29 13.17 4.13
CA LEU A 60 6.32 12.23 4.72
C LEU A 60 5.01 12.87 5.24
N ALA A 61 4.93 14.20 5.37
CA ALA A 61 3.77 14.87 5.97
C ALA A 61 2.42 14.56 5.28
N PRO A 62 2.34 14.47 3.93
CA PRO A 62 1.11 14.07 3.26
C PRO A 62 0.60 12.69 3.69
N PHE A 63 1.50 11.75 3.99
CA PHE A 63 1.15 10.40 4.42
C PHE A 63 0.67 10.38 5.87
N TRP A 64 1.34 11.11 6.76
CA TRP A 64 0.89 11.30 8.14
C TRP A 64 -0.56 11.75 8.23
N SER A 65 -0.96 12.73 7.41
CA SER A 65 -2.33 13.27 7.39
C SER A 65 -3.41 12.29 6.92
N LYS A 66 -3.02 11.19 6.27
CA LYS A 66 -3.92 10.19 5.65
C LYS A 66 -4.01 8.88 6.43
N LEU A 67 -3.30 8.80 7.55
CA LEU A 67 -3.36 7.63 8.41
C LEU A 67 -4.72 7.51 9.11
N GLY A 68 -5.32 6.33 9.03
CA GLY A 68 -6.63 6.03 9.62
C GLY A 68 -6.57 5.96 11.15
N ARG A 69 -7.73 6.17 11.77
CA ARG A 69 -7.96 6.08 13.22
C ARG A 69 -8.05 4.62 13.66
N ALA A 70 -8.16 4.39 14.97
CA ALA A 70 -8.41 3.07 15.53
C ALA A 70 -9.61 2.39 14.84
N GLY A 71 -9.43 1.14 14.40
CA GLY A 71 -10.45 0.38 13.66
C GLY A 71 -10.55 0.71 12.16
N GLU A 72 -9.72 1.62 11.64
CA GLU A 72 -9.71 1.98 10.22
C GLU A 72 -8.53 1.35 9.46
N THR A 73 -8.75 1.16 8.16
CA THR A 73 -7.74 0.71 7.19
C THR A 73 -7.38 1.84 6.24
N SER A 74 -6.09 2.18 6.16
CA SER A 74 -5.54 3.07 5.13
C SER A 74 -4.86 2.26 4.02
N LEU A 75 -5.33 2.42 2.80
CA LEU A 75 -4.75 1.82 1.59
C LEU A 75 -3.98 2.89 0.82
N PHE A 76 -2.72 2.64 0.50
CA PHE A 76 -1.88 3.55 -0.27
C PHE A 76 -1.50 2.93 -1.62
N LEU A 77 -1.92 3.61 -2.70
CA LEU A 77 -1.35 3.53 -4.03
C LEU A 77 -0.44 4.76 -4.21
N HIS A 78 0.75 4.58 -4.77
CA HIS A 78 1.80 5.62 -4.81
C HIS A 78 2.24 6.03 -3.40
N SER A 79 2.85 5.09 -2.69
CA SER A 79 3.24 5.24 -1.28
C SER A 79 4.47 6.15 -1.08
N TRP A 80 4.90 6.30 0.18
CA TRP A 80 6.15 6.99 0.50
C TRP A 80 7.38 6.34 -0.15
N HIS A 81 7.38 5.02 -0.36
CA HIS A 81 8.48 4.36 -1.07
C HIS A 81 8.53 4.78 -2.54
N GLU A 82 7.38 4.83 -3.21
CA GLU A 82 7.34 5.26 -4.61
C GLU A 82 7.76 6.72 -4.76
N GLN A 83 7.38 7.60 -3.83
CA GLN A 83 7.86 8.99 -3.84
C GLN A 83 9.38 9.07 -3.68
N ALA A 84 9.98 8.26 -2.79
CA ALA A 84 11.43 8.20 -2.62
C ALA A 84 12.13 7.64 -3.87
N ALA A 85 11.60 6.55 -4.44
CA ALA A 85 12.11 5.95 -5.66
C ALA A 85 12.04 6.94 -6.84
N HIS A 86 10.89 7.61 -7.01
CA HIS A 86 10.71 8.64 -8.03
C HIS A 86 11.71 9.78 -7.85
N ALA A 87 11.79 10.35 -6.64
CA ALA A 87 12.71 11.43 -6.35
C ALA A 87 14.18 11.05 -6.59
N ARG A 88 14.55 9.78 -6.34
CA ARG A 88 15.87 9.26 -6.67
C ARG A 88 16.12 9.19 -8.18
N VAL A 89 15.19 8.61 -8.93
CA VAL A 89 15.31 8.45 -10.40
C VAL A 89 15.28 9.81 -11.11
N ALA A 90 14.45 10.74 -10.64
CA ALA A 90 14.35 12.09 -11.15
C ALA A 90 15.47 13.03 -10.67
N ASN A 91 16.46 12.52 -9.92
CA ASN A 91 17.59 13.29 -9.38
C ASN A 91 17.17 14.49 -8.51
N LEU A 92 16.05 14.37 -7.79
CA LEU A 92 15.57 15.38 -6.85
C LEU A 92 16.23 15.26 -5.46
N LEU A 93 16.99 14.19 -5.24
CA LEU A 93 17.68 13.89 -3.99
C LEU A 93 19.19 14.03 -4.16
N THR A 94 19.83 14.66 -3.19
CA THR A 94 21.27 14.44 -2.94
C THR A 94 21.50 13.01 -2.45
N SER A 95 22.71 12.48 -2.62
CA SER A 95 23.06 11.15 -2.10
C SER A 95 22.81 11.00 -0.59
N LYS A 96 23.01 12.09 0.17
CA LYS A 96 22.72 12.13 1.61
C LYS A 96 21.21 12.04 1.90
N GLN A 97 20.38 12.76 1.15
CA GLN A 97 18.93 12.69 1.30
C GLN A 97 18.38 11.32 0.88
N TRP A 98 18.95 10.70 -0.16
CA TRP A 98 18.59 9.35 -0.56
C TRP A 98 18.89 8.33 0.53
N SER A 99 20.11 8.33 1.08
CA SER A 99 20.49 7.44 2.18
C SER A 99 19.60 7.64 3.41
N ARG A 100 19.25 8.90 3.72
CA ARG A 100 18.38 9.24 4.86
C ARG A 100 16.91 8.84 4.62
N ALA A 101 16.46 8.77 3.37
CA ALA A 101 15.06 8.48 3.06
C ALA A 101 14.61 7.11 3.60
N ALA A 102 15.46 6.09 3.47
CA ALA A 102 15.16 4.76 4.00
C ALA A 102 15.05 4.76 5.53
N ASP A 103 15.94 5.47 6.22
CA ASP A 103 15.87 5.63 7.69
C ASP A 103 14.58 6.34 8.11
N GLU A 104 14.22 7.45 7.45
CA GLU A 104 12.98 8.19 7.73
C GLU A 104 11.73 7.34 7.47
N ILE A 105 11.74 6.49 6.44
CA ILE A 105 10.67 5.51 6.17
C ILE A 105 10.57 4.49 7.31
N ASN A 106 11.70 3.92 7.71
CA ASN A 106 11.75 2.91 8.76
C ASN A 106 11.26 3.47 10.10
N GLU A 107 11.65 4.68 10.46
CA GLU A 107 11.20 5.39 11.66
C GLU A 107 9.70 5.69 11.61
N PHE A 108 9.20 6.14 10.45
CA PHE A 108 7.78 6.38 10.23
C PHE A 108 6.95 5.12 10.43
N GLU A 109 7.36 4.01 9.80
CA GLU A 109 6.68 2.72 9.89
C GLU A 109 6.76 2.14 11.30
N ASN A 110 7.92 2.23 11.95
CA ASN A 110 8.10 1.77 13.33
C ASN A 110 7.18 2.54 14.28
N THR A 111 7.08 3.86 14.12
CA THR A 111 6.17 4.68 14.94
C THR A 111 4.71 4.21 14.80
N GLN A 112 4.26 3.86 13.59
CA GLN A 112 2.90 3.34 13.43
C GLN A 112 2.73 1.96 14.05
N ALA A 113 3.72 1.08 13.90
CA ALA A 113 3.70 -0.27 14.45
C ALA A 113 3.67 -0.28 15.98
N GLU A 114 4.49 0.54 16.63
CA GLU A 114 4.50 0.72 18.09
C GLU A 114 3.16 1.26 18.61
N HIS A 115 2.48 2.10 17.82
CA HIS A 115 1.11 2.56 18.09
C HIS A 115 0.01 1.54 17.68
N GLY A 116 0.38 0.28 17.45
CA GLY A 116 -0.55 -0.83 17.23
C GLY A 116 -1.11 -0.93 15.81
N ALA A 117 -0.51 -0.26 14.83
CA ALA A 117 -0.88 -0.45 13.43
C ALA A 117 -0.20 -1.69 12.85
N LYS A 118 -0.97 -2.56 12.19
CA LYS A 118 -0.40 -3.59 11.33
C LYS A 118 -0.09 -2.98 9.97
N ILE A 119 1.17 -3.04 9.56
CA ILE A 119 1.60 -2.61 8.22
C ILE A 119 1.74 -3.84 7.32
N VAL A 120 1.21 -3.77 6.11
CA VAL A 120 1.33 -4.78 5.06
C VAL A 120 1.86 -4.10 3.81
N LYS A 121 3.09 -4.44 3.40
CA LYS A 121 3.73 -3.87 2.21
C LYS A 121 3.80 -4.89 1.10
N LEU A 122 3.19 -4.58 -0.04
CA LEU A 122 3.12 -5.45 -1.19
C LEU A 122 3.87 -4.81 -2.35
N PHE A 123 4.79 -5.56 -2.97
CA PHE A 123 5.48 -5.14 -4.18
C PHE A 123 5.10 -6.07 -5.34
N LEU A 124 4.35 -5.55 -6.32
CA LEU A 124 3.93 -6.32 -7.49
C LEU A 124 5.04 -6.26 -8.56
N HIS A 125 5.71 -7.39 -8.77
CA HIS A 125 6.81 -7.50 -9.72
C HIS A 125 6.35 -8.03 -11.08
N VAL A 126 6.65 -7.33 -12.18
CA VAL A 126 6.49 -7.85 -13.55
C VAL A 126 7.80 -7.75 -14.31
N THR A 127 8.00 -8.68 -15.23
CA THR A 127 9.12 -8.63 -16.17
C THR A 127 8.97 -7.45 -17.14
N ALA A 128 10.09 -6.97 -17.70
CA ALA A 128 10.08 -5.87 -18.67
C ALA A 128 9.21 -6.14 -19.91
N PRO A 129 9.20 -7.36 -20.50
CA PRO A 129 8.30 -7.67 -21.62
C PRO A 129 6.82 -7.54 -21.24
N VAL A 130 6.41 -8.13 -20.11
CA VAL A 130 5.02 -8.05 -19.63
C VAL A 130 4.62 -6.61 -19.31
N GLN A 131 5.51 -5.83 -18.70
CA GLN A 131 5.26 -4.40 -18.46
C GLN A 131 4.97 -3.67 -19.78
N ARG A 132 5.85 -3.82 -20.78
CA ARG A 132 5.74 -3.15 -22.07
C ARG A 132 4.45 -3.53 -22.78
N GLU A 133 4.15 -4.83 -22.85
CA GLU A 133 2.92 -5.34 -23.47
C GLU A 133 1.67 -4.72 -22.83
N ARG A 134 1.60 -4.71 -21.49
CA ARG A 134 0.43 -4.16 -20.77
C ARG A 134 0.28 -2.65 -20.95
N LEU A 135 1.38 -1.90 -20.97
CA LEU A 135 1.33 -0.46 -21.23
C LEU A 135 0.94 -0.15 -22.68
N GLN A 136 1.41 -0.93 -23.66
CA GLN A 136 1.00 -0.82 -25.06
C GLN A 136 -0.49 -1.16 -25.25
N ALA A 137 -0.97 -2.22 -24.62
CA ALA A 137 -2.39 -2.57 -24.63
C ALA A 137 -3.26 -1.44 -24.04
N ARG A 138 -2.81 -0.85 -22.92
CA ARG A 138 -3.47 0.29 -22.29
C ARG A 138 -3.49 1.54 -23.18
N ALA A 139 -2.39 1.82 -23.88
CA ALA A 139 -2.28 2.95 -24.81
C ALA A 139 -3.21 2.76 -26.02
N SER A 140 -3.39 1.51 -26.45
CA SER A 140 -4.23 1.16 -27.59
C SER A 140 -5.73 1.28 -27.25
N ASP A 141 -6.13 0.96 -26.02
CA ASP A 141 -7.52 1.02 -25.55
C ASP A 141 -7.99 2.46 -25.20
N PRO A 142 -8.94 3.05 -25.96
CA PRO A 142 -9.46 4.40 -25.69
C PRO A 142 -10.02 4.60 -24.28
N TRP A 143 -10.56 3.56 -23.64
CA TRP A 143 -11.14 3.63 -22.30
C TRP A 143 -10.10 3.57 -21.18
N GLN A 144 -8.85 3.24 -21.52
CA GLN A 144 -7.77 3.07 -20.54
C GLN A 144 -6.66 4.11 -20.70
N ARG A 145 -6.60 4.85 -21.82
CA ARG A 145 -5.60 5.90 -22.06
C ARG A 145 -5.52 6.93 -20.94
N TRP A 146 -6.65 7.31 -20.35
CA TRP A 146 -6.68 8.26 -19.23
C TRP A 146 -5.89 7.79 -18.00
N ARG A 147 -5.60 6.49 -17.88
CA ARG A 147 -4.82 5.91 -16.79
C ARG A 147 -3.32 5.96 -17.04
N LEU A 148 -2.88 6.28 -18.25
CA LEU A 148 -1.46 6.42 -18.58
C LEU A 148 -1.00 7.82 -18.22
N ARG A 149 0.10 7.92 -17.46
CA ARG A 149 0.82 9.18 -17.27
C ARG A 149 2.07 9.17 -18.15
N ASP A 150 2.52 10.35 -18.59
CA ASP A 150 3.73 10.46 -19.41
C ASP A 150 4.97 9.94 -18.67
N GLU A 151 5.00 10.07 -17.35
CA GLU A 151 6.04 9.49 -16.48
C GLU A 151 6.07 7.96 -16.55
N GLU A 152 4.90 7.29 -16.70
CA GLU A 152 4.84 5.84 -16.79
C GLU A 152 5.50 5.32 -18.08
N LEU A 153 5.36 6.09 -19.18
CA LEU A 153 6.02 5.79 -20.45
C LEU A 153 7.52 6.05 -20.38
N ARG A 154 7.94 7.19 -19.79
CA ARG A 154 9.36 7.49 -19.52
C ARG A 154 10.01 6.46 -18.60
N GLY A 155 9.24 5.88 -17.69
CA GLY A 155 9.67 4.79 -16.81
C GLY A 155 10.11 3.51 -17.54
N LEU A 156 9.67 3.30 -18.80
CA LEU A 156 10.16 2.19 -19.62
C LEU A 156 11.62 2.38 -20.03
N ASP A 157 12.01 3.62 -20.38
CA ASP A 157 13.37 3.96 -20.79
C ASP A 157 14.32 4.03 -19.58
N ALA A 158 13.80 4.44 -18.42
CA ALA A 158 14.54 4.55 -17.17
C ALA A 158 14.44 3.29 -16.26
N ARG A 159 14.07 2.12 -16.82
CA ARG A 159 13.77 0.92 -16.03
C ARG A 159 14.93 0.48 -15.13
N ASP A 160 16.16 0.57 -15.61
CA ASP A 160 17.35 0.19 -14.83
C ASP A 160 17.54 1.10 -13.60
N ALA A 161 17.30 2.40 -13.76
CA ALA A 161 17.36 3.36 -12.66
C ALA A 161 16.26 3.08 -11.62
N TRP A 162 15.03 2.79 -12.09
CA TRP A 162 13.94 2.36 -11.22
C TRP A 162 14.23 1.04 -10.51
N GLN A 163 14.81 0.07 -11.20
CA GLN A 163 15.19 -1.22 -10.63
C GLN A 163 16.23 -1.01 -9.51
N ALA A 164 17.25 -0.20 -9.75
CA ALA A 164 18.24 0.13 -8.73
C ALA A 164 17.60 0.81 -7.50
N ALA A 165 16.73 1.81 -7.72
CA ALA A 165 16.04 2.50 -6.62
C ALA A 165 15.15 1.54 -5.80
N TRP A 166 14.36 0.70 -6.47
CA TRP A 166 13.50 -0.28 -5.79
C TRP A 166 14.31 -1.37 -5.10
N SER A 167 15.38 -1.89 -5.69
CA SER A 167 16.26 -2.87 -5.05
C SER A 167 16.83 -2.33 -3.74
N THR A 168 17.28 -1.08 -3.71
CA THR A 168 17.72 -0.42 -2.47
C THR A 168 16.59 -0.29 -1.45
N LEU A 169 15.45 0.29 -1.84
CA LEU A 169 14.34 0.50 -0.88
C LEU A 169 13.78 -0.81 -0.34
N LEU A 170 13.59 -1.83 -1.19
CA LEU A 170 13.11 -3.14 -0.75
C LEU A 170 14.10 -3.77 0.25
N GLY A 171 15.40 -3.63 0.05
CA GLY A 171 16.42 -4.14 0.97
C GLY A 171 16.52 -3.36 2.28
N GLU A 172 16.49 -2.02 2.21
CA GLU A 172 16.71 -1.16 3.38
C GLU A 172 15.44 -0.96 4.23
N THR A 173 14.27 -1.21 3.67
CA THR A 173 12.98 -1.04 4.38
C THR A 173 12.27 -2.36 4.67
N ASP A 174 12.87 -3.52 4.40
CA ASP A 174 12.34 -4.80 4.86
C ASP A 174 12.63 -5.00 6.35
N THR A 175 11.68 -4.64 7.19
CA THR A 175 11.85 -4.63 8.65
C THR A 175 10.94 -5.64 9.34
N ARG A 176 11.29 -6.04 10.57
CA ARG A 176 10.45 -6.98 11.35
C ARG A 176 9.03 -6.44 11.63
N TRP A 177 8.85 -5.13 11.71
CA TRP A 177 7.56 -4.49 12.00
C TRP A 177 6.75 -4.20 10.74
N ALA A 178 7.42 -4.01 9.60
CA ALA A 178 6.82 -3.80 8.29
C ALA A 178 7.61 -4.58 7.22
N PRO A 179 7.40 -5.91 7.11
CA PRO A 179 8.09 -6.70 6.09
C PRO A 179 7.44 -6.50 4.71
N TRP A 180 8.26 -6.64 3.67
CA TRP A 180 7.81 -6.68 2.28
C TRP A 180 7.31 -8.06 1.87
N THR A 181 6.23 -8.08 1.10
CA THR A 181 5.80 -9.25 0.33
C THR A 181 5.95 -8.94 -1.15
N ILE A 182 6.90 -9.60 -1.79
CA ILE A 182 7.10 -9.51 -3.24
C ILE A 182 6.18 -10.52 -3.93
N ILE A 183 5.37 -10.03 -4.86
CA ILE A 183 4.38 -10.83 -5.58
C ILE A 183 4.79 -10.90 -7.05
N ASP A 184 4.95 -12.12 -7.58
CA ASP A 184 5.05 -12.31 -9.02
C ASP A 184 3.70 -11.93 -9.67
N ALA A 185 3.73 -10.85 -10.45
CA ALA A 185 2.58 -10.27 -11.08
C ALA A 185 2.54 -10.45 -12.61
N ASN A 186 3.37 -11.35 -13.15
CA ASN A 186 3.36 -11.67 -14.58
C ASN A 186 2.01 -12.28 -15.00
N ASP A 187 1.37 -13.09 -14.16
CA ASP A 187 -0.04 -13.47 -14.31
C ASP A 187 -0.93 -12.63 -13.39
N ALA A 188 -1.81 -11.81 -13.97
CA ALA A 188 -2.59 -10.82 -13.22
C ALA A 188 -3.57 -11.44 -12.22
N GLN A 189 -4.18 -12.58 -12.56
CA GLN A 189 -5.16 -13.24 -11.69
C GLN A 189 -4.49 -13.89 -10.48
N THR A 190 -3.39 -14.59 -10.71
CA THR A 190 -2.58 -15.19 -9.65
C THR A 190 -2.01 -14.11 -8.73
N ALA A 191 -1.53 -12.99 -9.29
CA ALA A 191 -1.04 -11.86 -8.51
C ALA A 191 -2.12 -11.29 -7.59
N LEU A 192 -3.33 -11.10 -8.13
CA LEU A 192 -4.48 -10.58 -7.39
C LEU A 192 -4.83 -11.49 -6.21
N VAL A 193 -4.99 -12.79 -6.46
CA VAL A 193 -5.31 -13.78 -5.41
C VAL A 193 -4.19 -13.84 -4.37
N THR A 194 -2.93 -13.77 -4.79
CA THR A 194 -1.76 -13.80 -3.91
C THR A 194 -1.72 -12.57 -3.01
N GLY A 195 -1.94 -11.37 -3.56
CA GLY A 195 -2.01 -10.14 -2.76
C GLY A 195 -3.14 -10.16 -1.74
N LEU A 196 -4.33 -10.62 -2.13
CA LEU A 196 -5.47 -10.77 -1.21
C LEU A 196 -5.17 -11.78 -0.09
N LYS A 197 -4.51 -12.90 -0.41
CA LYS A 197 -4.06 -13.89 0.58
C LYS A 197 -3.05 -13.30 1.55
N ALA A 198 -2.03 -12.59 1.05
CA ALA A 198 -1.02 -11.95 1.89
C ALA A 198 -1.64 -10.97 2.90
N VAL A 199 -2.57 -10.12 2.45
CA VAL A 199 -3.30 -9.22 3.36
C VAL A 199 -4.13 -10.01 4.37
N ARG A 200 -4.89 -11.01 3.93
CA ARG A 200 -5.70 -11.84 4.82
C ARG A 200 -4.85 -12.52 5.89
N GLU A 201 -3.71 -13.10 5.52
CA GLU A 201 -2.80 -13.75 6.45
C GLU A 201 -2.22 -12.77 7.47
N ALA A 202 -1.81 -11.58 7.02
CA ALA A 202 -1.35 -10.52 7.91
C ALA A 202 -2.44 -10.07 8.89
N MET A 203 -3.69 -9.93 8.41
CA MET A 203 -4.84 -9.62 9.24
C MET A 203 -5.09 -10.71 10.27
N THR A 204 -5.12 -11.99 9.86
CA THR A 204 -5.34 -13.12 10.77
C THR A 204 -4.30 -13.21 11.88
N LYS A 205 -3.04 -12.84 11.61
CA LYS A 205 -1.97 -12.84 12.63
C LYS A 205 -2.04 -11.65 13.59
N ALA A 206 -2.58 -10.52 13.14
CA ALA A 206 -2.48 -9.25 13.87
C ALA A 206 -3.79 -8.80 14.54
N ILE A 207 -4.94 -9.28 14.05
CA ILE A 207 -6.26 -8.83 14.48
C ILE A 207 -6.90 -9.91 15.35
N PRO A 208 -7.26 -9.59 16.61
CA PRO A 208 -8.02 -10.48 17.47
C PRO A 208 -9.39 -10.77 16.84
N VAL A 209 -9.84 -12.03 16.94
CA VAL A 209 -11.11 -12.50 16.36
C VAL A 209 -12.16 -12.78 17.44
N GLU A 210 -11.78 -12.66 18.69
CA GLU A 210 -12.65 -12.82 19.84
C GLU A 210 -13.74 -11.74 19.83
N PRO A 211 -14.98 -12.08 20.21
CA PRO A 211 -16.01 -11.07 20.42
C PRO A 211 -15.56 -10.02 21.43
N PRO A 212 -16.04 -8.76 21.33
CA PRO A 212 -15.83 -7.80 22.40
C PRO A 212 -16.45 -8.34 23.69
N ALA A 213 -15.90 -7.94 24.84
CA ALA A 213 -16.60 -8.13 26.10
C ALA A 213 -18.00 -7.51 26.00
N ASP A 214 -18.99 -8.17 26.61
CA ASP A 214 -20.33 -7.61 26.72
C ASP A 214 -20.22 -6.21 27.31
N LYS A 215 -20.80 -5.23 26.61
CA LYS A 215 -20.96 -3.90 27.18
C LYS A 215 -21.98 -4.02 28.31
N ASP A 216 -21.78 -3.33 29.42
CA ASP A 216 -22.73 -3.27 30.55
C ASP A 216 -24.15 -2.82 30.13
N ASN A 217 -24.32 -2.35 28.89
CA ASN A 217 -25.56 -1.82 28.32
C ASN A 217 -26.18 -2.71 27.22
N VAL A 218 -25.93 -4.03 27.19
CA VAL A 218 -26.74 -4.92 26.35
C VAL A 218 -28.17 -4.91 26.90
N VAL A 219 -29.00 -4.04 26.34
CA VAL A 219 -30.45 -4.07 26.57
C VAL A 219 -30.94 -5.35 25.93
N VAL A 220 -31.08 -6.41 26.74
CA VAL A 220 -31.74 -7.64 26.33
C VAL A 220 -33.15 -7.25 25.93
N LEU A 221 -33.43 -7.32 24.62
CA LEU A 221 -34.77 -7.12 24.08
C LEU A 221 -35.65 -8.29 24.52
N ASN A 222 -36.09 -8.28 25.78
CA ASN A 222 -37.18 -9.11 26.25
C ASN A 222 -38.47 -8.55 25.63
N ARG A 223 -38.72 -8.88 24.37
CA ARG A 223 -40.04 -8.77 23.78
C ARG A 223 -40.85 -9.96 24.27
N THR A 224 -41.54 -9.79 25.39
CA THR A 224 -42.71 -10.62 25.72
C THR A 224 -43.74 -10.51 24.60
N ALA A 225 -44.37 -11.66 24.34
CA ALA A 225 -45.21 -12.05 23.19
C ALA A 225 -46.21 -11.02 22.67
#